data_AF-A0A8H5LRI2-F1
#
_entry.id   AF-A0A8H5LRI2-F1
#
_cell.length_a   1.000
_cell.length_b   1.000
_cell.length_c   1.000
_cell.angle_alpha   90.00
_cell.angle_beta   90.00
_cell.angle_gamma   90.00
#
_symmetry.space_group_name_H-M   'P 1'
#
loop_
_entity.id
_entity.type
_entity.pdbx_description
1 polymer ?
#
loop_
_entity_poly.entity_id
_entity_poly.type
_entity_poly.pdbx_seq_one_letter_code
_entity_poly.pdbx_strand_id
1 'polypeptide(L)'
;MPSSEVDPSDVTGSSPTPVIPPSTSSSTPLSFSSNLLSHIMSTPSADTTRPSVAIISLSTGLFNHDKLSKDQNNFSSWKQQFIHTLRMNQGANGYLNGDIAPPDRSSEPRAYSNWKANNGSILGFMGLVIDEAEQEVIEDATTAKEAWKLLVQRHAQEGPVKQVQLIQEALGTRYSSLEKYTTTSSKLTTLNKHIFGMGTLNKELFLCITMINAMSNVPELRATHENVTQSLALT
;
A
#
# COMPACT_ATOMS: atom_id res chain seq x y z
N MET A 1 -62.44 16.38 26.00
CA MET A 1 -63.50 16.97 26.84
C MET A 1 -64.83 16.48 26.30
N PRO A 2 -65.79 16.10 27.15
CA PRO A 2 -66.19 16.80 28.38
C PRO A 2 -65.63 16.22 29.71
N SER A 3 -65.75 17.01 30.77
CA SER A 3 -65.72 16.60 32.20
C SER A 3 -67.09 15.98 32.57
N SER A 4 -67.28 15.07 33.54
CA SER A 4 -67.25 15.26 35.01
C SER A 4 -67.86 13.99 35.70
N GLU A 5 -67.81 13.68 37.02
CA GLU A 5 -67.00 14.14 38.18
C GLU A 5 -67.43 13.44 39.50
N VAL A 6 -66.46 13.15 40.40
CA VAL A 6 -66.59 12.81 41.85
C VAL A 6 -67.12 11.42 42.33
N ASP A 7 -66.40 10.90 43.34
CA ASP A 7 -66.53 9.69 44.20
C ASP A 7 -67.64 9.88 45.30
N PRO A 8 -68.06 8.91 46.17
CA PRO A 8 -67.15 8.22 47.12
C PRO A 8 -67.55 6.83 47.72
N SER A 9 -66.60 6.29 48.50
CA SER A 9 -66.78 5.46 49.73
C SER A 9 -66.97 3.92 49.68
N ASP A 10 -65.85 3.25 50.00
CA ASP A 10 -65.66 2.37 51.19
C ASP A 10 -66.44 1.04 51.34
N VAL A 11 -65.72 -0.08 51.17
CA VAL A 11 -65.92 -1.32 51.96
C VAL A 11 -64.56 -1.98 52.27
N THR A 12 -64.39 -2.33 53.54
CA THR A 12 -63.22 -2.99 54.15
C THR A 12 -63.08 -4.48 53.82
N GLY A 13 -61.83 -5.00 53.83
CA GLY A 13 -61.54 -6.43 53.75
C GLY A 13 -60.11 -6.75 54.24
N SER A 14 -59.94 -7.72 55.14
CA SER A 14 -58.74 -7.84 55.99
C SER A 14 -57.86 -9.08 55.73
N SER A 15 -56.54 -8.89 55.97
CA SER A 15 -55.51 -9.92 56.28
C SER A 15 -55.03 -10.87 55.17
N PRO A 16 -53.84 -11.52 55.32
CA PRO A 16 -52.86 -11.41 56.41
C PRO A 16 -51.42 -10.99 55.98
N THR A 17 -50.57 -10.71 56.97
CA THR A 17 -49.14 -10.39 56.86
C THR A 17 -48.24 -11.60 56.54
N PRO A 18 -47.15 -11.41 55.78
CA PRO A 18 -45.98 -12.29 55.80
C PRO A 18 -44.81 -11.70 56.61
N VAL A 19 -44.17 -12.58 57.38
CA VAL A 19 -43.08 -12.36 58.35
C VAL A 19 -41.82 -11.72 57.75
N ILE A 20 -41.22 -10.77 58.48
CA ILE A 20 -39.88 -10.22 58.23
C ILE A 20 -38.81 -11.14 58.88
N PRO A 21 -37.80 -11.64 58.16
CA PRO A 21 -36.61 -12.24 58.75
C PRO A 21 -35.55 -11.16 59.11
N PRO A 22 -34.74 -11.34 60.17
CA PRO A 22 -33.76 -10.36 60.60
C PRO A 22 -32.53 -10.31 59.66
N SER A 23 -32.01 -9.10 59.46
CA SER A 23 -30.80 -8.84 58.69
C SER A 23 -29.52 -9.22 59.45
N THR A 24 -28.88 -10.32 59.06
CA THR A 24 -27.52 -10.66 59.49
C THR A 24 -26.48 -10.04 58.56
N SER A 25 -25.72 -9.07 59.07
CA SER A 25 -24.59 -8.47 58.37
C SER A 25 -23.41 -9.44 58.30
N SER A 26 -23.10 -9.99 57.12
CA SER A 26 -21.88 -10.75 56.87
C SER A 26 -21.02 -10.07 55.81
N SER A 27 -19.96 -9.39 56.23
CA SER A 27 -19.02 -8.68 55.35
C SER A 27 -18.13 -9.67 54.58
N THR A 28 -18.52 -10.03 53.37
CA THR A 28 -17.61 -10.68 52.40
C THR A 28 -16.68 -9.62 51.78
N PRO A 29 -15.35 -9.73 51.92
CA PRO A 29 -14.44 -8.87 51.18
C PRO A 29 -14.50 -9.23 49.70
N LEU A 30 -14.82 -8.25 48.85
CA LEU A 30 -14.70 -8.39 47.40
C LEU A 30 -13.21 -8.56 47.07
N SER A 31 -12.80 -9.80 46.77
CA SER A 31 -11.48 -10.09 46.20
C SER A 31 -11.41 -9.48 44.80
N PHE A 32 -10.91 -8.24 44.71
CA PHE A 32 -10.53 -7.63 43.44
C PHE A 32 -9.44 -8.49 42.79
N SER A 33 -9.80 -9.20 41.72
CA SER A 33 -8.90 -10.05 40.96
C SER A 33 -7.63 -9.30 40.55
N SER A 34 -6.50 -9.67 41.14
CA SER A 34 -5.20 -8.99 41.00
C SER A 34 -4.65 -8.99 39.56
N ASN A 35 -5.27 -9.77 38.67
CA ASN A 35 -4.86 -10.00 37.29
C ASN A 35 -5.22 -8.86 36.31
N LEU A 36 -6.07 -7.89 36.71
CA LEU A 36 -6.38 -6.74 35.85
C LEU A 36 -5.35 -5.60 36.01
N LEU A 37 -4.72 -5.48 37.18
CA LEU A 37 -3.71 -4.44 37.47
C LEU A 37 -2.34 -4.75 36.87
N SER A 38 -2.01 -6.03 36.64
CA SER A 38 -0.74 -6.45 36.04
C SER A 38 -0.58 -6.11 34.56
N HIS A 39 -1.67 -5.78 33.86
CA HIS A 39 -1.62 -5.39 32.44
C HIS A 39 -1.46 -3.87 32.20
N ILE A 40 -1.69 -3.05 33.23
CA ILE A 40 -1.78 -1.58 33.09
C ILE A 40 -0.43 -0.89 33.45
N MET A 41 0.44 -1.55 34.22
CA MET A 41 1.63 -0.93 34.83
C MET A 41 2.97 -1.27 34.17
N SER A 42 3.02 -2.06 33.09
CA SER A 42 4.29 -2.57 32.52
C SER A 42 4.81 -1.87 31.26
N THR A 43 3.97 -1.09 30.56
CA THR A 43 4.32 -0.50 29.25
C THR A 43 5.27 0.73 29.29
N PRO A 44 5.15 1.71 30.22
CA PRO A 44 5.94 2.96 30.11
C PRO A 44 7.45 2.79 30.34
N SER A 45 7.83 1.83 31.19
CA SER A 45 9.24 1.58 31.54
C SER A 45 10.00 0.88 30.40
N ALA A 46 9.32 0.00 29.66
CA ALA A 46 9.87 -0.66 28.48
C ALA A 46 10.16 0.37 27.37
N ASP A 47 9.19 1.21 27.01
CA ASP A 47 9.35 2.25 25.97
C ASP A 47 10.50 3.24 26.25
N THR A 48 10.71 3.55 27.54
CA THR A 48 11.80 4.43 27.99
C THR A 48 13.20 3.82 27.76
N THR A 49 13.36 2.50 27.89
CA THR A 49 14.68 1.83 27.85
C THR A 49 14.92 1.06 26.55
N ARG A 50 13.88 0.45 25.97
CA ARG A 50 13.88 -0.40 24.79
C ARG A 50 12.54 -0.23 24.03
N PRO A 51 12.33 0.89 23.32
CA PRO A 51 11.11 1.12 22.54
C PRO A 51 10.95 0.04 21.46
N SER A 52 9.71 -0.38 21.19
CA SER A 52 9.40 -1.38 20.13
C SER A 52 9.87 -0.95 18.75
N VAL A 53 9.89 0.36 18.49
CA VAL A 53 10.46 0.98 17.28
C VAL A 53 11.65 1.85 17.69
N ALA A 54 12.85 1.47 17.24
CA ALA A 54 14.05 2.28 17.35
C ALA A 54 14.11 3.36 16.26
N ILE A 55 14.83 4.46 16.52
CA ILE A 55 15.18 5.44 15.48
C ILE A 55 16.16 4.78 14.50
N ILE A 56 15.97 4.99 13.19
CA ILE A 56 16.90 4.51 12.15
C ILE A 56 17.79 5.65 11.64
N SER A 57 18.97 5.28 11.13
CA SER A 57 19.77 6.16 10.28
C SER A 57 19.64 5.73 8.82
N LEU A 58 19.17 6.64 7.96
CA LEU A 58 19.04 6.42 6.52
C LEU A 58 20.29 6.89 5.77
N SER A 59 21.13 5.94 5.40
CA SER A 59 22.26 6.11 4.49
C SER A 59 21.75 6.20 3.05
N THR A 60 21.26 7.37 2.65
CA THR A 60 20.69 7.61 1.32
C THR A 60 21.70 7.44 0.18
N GLY A 61 22.99 7.65 0.44
CA GLY A 61 24.09 7.43 -0.53
C GLY A 61 24.31 5.97 -0.94
N LEU A 62 23.60 5.00 -0.34
CA LEU A 62 23.51 3.63 -0.85
C LEU A 62 22.58 3.52 -2.07
N PHE A 63 21.76 4.54 -2.32
CA PHE A 63 20.94 4.66 -3.52
C PHE A 63 21.81 5.08 -4.71
N ASN A 64 21.92 4.19 -5.70
CA ASN A 64 22.62 4.45 -6.95
C ASN A 64 21.76 3.95 -8.12
N HIS A 65 20.89 4.83 -8.58
CA HIS A 65 20.00 4.64 -9.73
C HIS A 65 19.51 6.01 -10.18
N ASP A 66 19.12 6.15 -11.45
CA ASP A 66 18.44 7.36 -11.93
C ASP A 66 17.11 7.57 -11.19
N LYS A 67 16.63 8.81 -11.16
CA LYS A 67 15.32 9.15 -10.55
C LYS A 67 14.20 8.32 -11.17
N LEU A 68 13.24 7.87 -10.36
CA LEU A 68 12.00 7.28 -10.90
C LEU A 68 11.33 8.31 -11.81
N SER A 69 11.06 7.90 -13.02
CA SER A 69 10.34 8.72 -13.99
C SER A 69 9.47 7.83 -14.87
N LYS A 70 8.25 8.31 -15.12
CA LYS A 70 7.28 7.64 -15.98
C LYS A 70 7.82 7.43 -17.40
N ASP A 71 8.40 8.49 -17.97
CA ASP A 71 8.94 8.49 -19.34
C ASP A 71 10.16 7.56 -19.52
N GLN A 72 10.90 7.29 -18.43
CA GLN A 72 12.09 6.43 -18.47
C GLN A 72 11.77 4.93 -18.33
N ASN A 73 10.53 4.56 -17.95
CA ASN A 73 10.12 3.19 -17.67
C ASN A 73 11.08 2.43 -16.72
N ASN A 74 11.74 3.15 -15.81
CA ASN A 74 12.83 2.61 -15.00
C ASN A 74 12.33 2.01 -13.66
N PHE A 75 11.01 1.95 -13.45
CA PHE A 75 10.38 1.53 -12.20
C PHE A 75 10.80 0.14 -11.71
N SER A 76 10.95 -0.85 -12.60
CA SER A 76 11.27 -2.24 -12.21
C SER A 76 12.65 -2.32 -11.52
N SER A 77 13.68 -1.72 -12.11
CA SER A 77 15.03 -1.67 -11.55
C SER A 77 15.13 -0.68 -10.37
N TRP A 78 14.50 0.49 -10.48
CA TRP A 78 14.42 1.49 -9.42
C TRP A 78 13.82 0.90 -8.15
N LYS A 79 12.69 0.19 -8.26
CA LYS A 79 11.98 -0.48 -7.17
C LYS A 79 12.85 -1.50 -6.46
N GLN A 80 13.59 -2.32 -7.21
CA GLN A 80 14.52 -3.29 -6.63
C GLN A 80 15.65 -2.58 -5.88
N GLN A 81 16.23 -1.53 -6.45
CA GLN A 81 17.27 -0.73 -5.79
C GLN A 81 16.73 -0.13 -4.49
N PHE A 82 15.60 0.58 -4.54
CA PHE A 82 15.01 1.27 -3.40
C PHE A 82 14.69 0.30 -2.24
N ILE A 83 14.11 -0.87 -2.54
CA ILE A 83 13.88 -1.93 -1.54
C ILE A 83 15.20 -2.44 -0.95
N HIS A 84 16.23 -2.68 -1.77
CA HIS A 84 17.54 -3.14 -1.27
C HIS A 84 18.22 -2.08 -0.39
N THR A 85 18.18 -0.80 -0.79
CA THR A 85 18.69 0.31 0.00
C THR A 85 17.98 0.41 1.36
N LEU A 86 16.65 0.31 1.40
CA LEU A 86 15.92 0.30 2.66
C LEU A 86 16.16 -0.95 3.51
N ARG A 87 16.37 -2.13 2.91
CA ARG A 87 16.79 -3.35 3.64
C ARG A 87 18.12 -3.15 4.36
N MET A 88 19.11 -2.57 3.69
CA MET A 88 20.42 -2.25 4.29
C MET A 88 20.31 -1.20 5.39
N ASN A 89 19.33 -0.30 5.32
CA ASN A 89 19.00 0.66 6.37
C ASN A 89 18.12 0.03 7.47
N GLN A 90 18.69 -0.95 8.19
CA GLN A 90 18.05 -1.61 9.35
C GLN A 90 16.67 -2.23 9.07
N GLY A 91 16.40 -2.71 7.84
CA GLY A 91 15.11 -3.31 7.48
C GLY A 91 13.97 -2.30 7.27
N ALA A 92 14.28 -1.03 7.00
CA ALA A 92 13.31 0.05 6.79
C ALA A 92 12.29 -0.21 5.66
N ASN A 93 12.49 -1.23 4.81
CA ASN A 93 11.48 -1.67 3.84
C ASN A 93 10.17 -2.14 4.51
N GLY A 94 10.19 -2.50 5.80
CA GLY A 94 9.00 -2.84 6.58
C GLY A 94 8.00 -1.69 6.75
N TYR A 95 8.41 -0.43 6.50
CA TYR A 95 7.51 0.72 6.43
C TYR A 95 6.71 0.77 5.12
N LEU A 96 7.19 0.16 4.03
CA LEU A 96 6.55 0.24 2.71
C LEU A 96 5.35 -0.69 2.56
N ASN A 97 5.43 -1.89 3.15
CA ASN A 97 4.32 -2.84 3.24
C ASN A 97 3.51 -2.65 4.54
N GLY A 98 4.09 -2.01 5.55
CA GLY A 98 3.46 -1.77 6.85
C GLY A 98 3.58 -2.95 7.83
N ASP A 99 4.59 -3.79 7.65
CA ASP A 99 5.01 -4.75 8.69
C ASP A 99 5.44 -4.00 9.96
N ILE A 100 5.99 -2.78 9.80
CA ILE A 100 6.30 -1.85 10.89
C ILE A 100 5.12 -0.88 11.03
N ALA A 101 4.09 -1.30 11.76
CA ALA A 101 2.91 -0.49 12.09
C ALA A 101 3.26 0.64 13.10
N PRO A 102 2.50 1.75 13.12
CA PRO A 102 2.64 2.78 14.15
C PRO A 102 2.28 2.21 15.55
N PRO A 103 3.16 2.33 16.55
CA PRO A 103 2.84 1.98 17.94
C PRO A 103 1.69 2.84 18.49
N ASP A 104 1.01 2.35 19.53
CA ASP A 104 0.01 3.19 20.20
C ASP A 104 0.67 4.34 20.97
N ARG A 105 0.18 5.56 20.72
CA ARG A 105 0.75 6.80 21.25
C ARG A 105 0.62 6.93 22.77
N SER A 106 -0.35 6.26 23.39
CA SER A 106 -0.62 6.36 24.83
C SER A 106 0.22 5.38 25.65
N SER A 107 0.50 4.19 25.10
CA SER A 107 1.28 3.13 25.75
C SER A 107 2.78 3.18 25.41
N GLU A 108 3.15 3.60 24.20
CA GLU A 108 4.54 3.69 23.73
C GLU A 108 4.83 5.03 23.02
N PRO A 109 4.75 6.17 23.72
CA PRO A 109 4.92 7.51 23.14
C PRO A 109 6.29 7.72 22.46
N ARG A 110 7.37 7.08 22.94
CA ARG A 110 8.71 7.20 22.35
C ARG A 110 8.83 6.34 21.10
N ALA A 111 8.38 5.09 21.11
CA ALA A 111 8.31 4.27 19.91
C ALA A 111 7.44 4.91 18.82
N TYR A 112 6.30 5.51 19.18
CA TYR A 112 5.47 6.28 18.25
C TYR A 112 6.21 7.49 17.65
N SER A 113 6.96 8.23 18.46
CA SER A 113 7.79 9.35 18.00
C SER A 113 8.89 8.89 17.02
N ASN A 114 9.61 7.81 17.36
CA ASN A 114 10.61 7.19 16.51
C ASN A 114 9.99 6.72 15.18
N TRP A 115 8.83 6.05 15.24
CA TRP A 115 8.10 5.60 14.06
C TRP A 115 7.77 6.76 13.12
N LYS A 116 7.25 7.88 13.67
CA LYS A 116 6.93 9.07 12.87
C LYS A 116 8.19 9.68 12.23
N ALA A 117 9.29 9.78 12.96
CA ALA A 117 10.56 10.30 12.45
C ALA A 117 11.13 9.42 11.32
N ASN A 118 11.13 8.10 11.51
CA ASN A 118 11.56 7.11 10.51
C ASN A 118 10.68 7.22 9.25
N ASN A 119 9.35 7.18 9.40
CA ASN A 119 8.38 7.30 8.31
C ASN A 119 8.58 8.60 7.50
N GLY A 120 8.71 9.74 8.19
CA GLY A 120 8.96 11.04 7.52
C GLY A 120 10.29 11.08 6.78
N SER A 121 11.32 10.42 7.31
CA SER A 121 12.64 10.36 6.68
C SER A 121 12.65 9.43 5.44
N ILE A 122 11.85 8.36 5.45
CA ILE A 122 11.64 7.51 4.26
C ILE A 122 10.84 8.26 3.18
N LEU A 123 9.82 9.04 3.56
CA LEU A 123 9.10 9.93 2.63
C LEU A 123 10.02 10.97 1.99
N GLY A 124 10.82 11.68 2.80
CA GLY A 124 11.80 12.64 2.29
C GLY A 124 12.84 12.00 1.37
N PHE A 125 13.34 10.80 1.72
CA PHE A 125 14.24 10.04 0.85
C PHE A 125 13.55 9.62 -0.47
N MET A 126 12.29 9.19 -0.43
CA MET A 126 11.51 8.87 -1.63
C MET A 126 11.40 10.08 -2.57
N GLY A 127 11.02 11.26 -2.06
CA GLY A 127 10.95 12.50 -2.85
C GLY A 127 12.28 12.90 -3.51
N LEU A 128 13.42 12.62 -2.87
CA LEU A 128 14.74 12.90 -3.46
C LEU A 128 15.07 12.02 -4.68
N VAL A 129 14.58 10.78 -4.72
CA VAL A 129 14.95 9.76 -5.72
C VAL A 129 13.88 9.49 -6.78
N ILE A 130 12.86 10.34 -6.87
CA ILE A 130 11.85 10.38 -7.92
C ILE A 130 11.88 11.75 -8.64
N ASP A 131 11.25 11.86 -9.81
CA ASP A 131 11.12 13.15 -10.53
C ASP A 131 10.01 14.04 -9.94
N GLU A 132 9.75 15.19 -10.56
CA GLU A 132 8.75 16.17 -10.09
C GLU A 132 7.31 15.67 -10.29
N ALA A 133 7.01 15.03 -11.42
CA ALA A 133 5.68 14.48 -11.72
C ALA A 133 5.33 13.26 -10.82
N GLU A 134 6.34 12.54 -10.34
CA GLU A 134 6.15 11.48 -9.33
C GLU A 134 6.11 12.02 -7.89
N GLN A 135 6.64 13.22 -7.62
CA GLN A 135 6.46 13.92 -6.33
C GLN A 135 5.02 14.40 -6.15
N GLU A 136 4.41 15.01 -7.16
CA GLU A 136 2.98 15.41 -7.16
C GLU A 136 2.06 14.23 -6.81
N VAL A 137 2.39 13.02 -7.29
CA VAL A 137 1.60 11.79 -7.05
C VAL A 137 1.60 11.36 -5.58
N ILE A 138 2.60 11.76 -4.80
CA ILE A 138 2.75 11.38 -3.38
C ILE A 138 2.66 12.57 -2.42
N GLU A 139 2.31 13.77 -2.89
CA GLU A 139 2.31 15.00 -2.09
C GLU A 139 1.42 14.88 -0.83
N ASP A 140 0.20 14.36 -0.99
CA ASP A 140 -0.75 14.14 0.10
C ASP A 140 -0.45 12.89 0.98
N ALA A 141 0.59 12.11 0.65
CA ALA A 141 0.85 10.84 1.33
C ALA A 141 1.47 11.03 2.72
N THR A 142 0.70 10.74 3.77
CA THR A 142 1.14 10.91 5.17
C THR A 142 2.09 9.82 5.65
N THR A 143 2.08 8.66 4.99
CA THR A 143 2.93 7.52 5.31
C THR A 143 3.73 7.00 4.11
N ALA A 144 4.92 6.47 4.38
CA ALA A 144 5.75 5.82 3.38
C ALA A 144 5.03 4.64 2.69
N LYS A 145 4.10 3.98 3.40
CA LYS A 145 3.20 2.95 2.85
C LYS A 145 2.22 3.48 1.81
N GLU A 146 1.60 4.64 2.09
CA GLU A 146 0.68 5.30 1.17
C GLU A 146 1.42 5.77 -0.09
N ALA A 147 2.52 6.50 0.07
CA ALA A 147 3.35 6.98 -1.04
C ALA A 147 3.83 5.81 -1.91
N TRP A 148 4.33 4.74 -1.27
CA TRP A 148 4.76 3.52 -1.97
C TRP A 148 3.62 2.86 -2.75
N LYS A 149 2.42 2.76 -2.16
CA LYS A 149 1.25 2.19 -2.82
C LYS A 149 0.87 3.02 -4.06
N LEU A 150 0.88 4.35 -3.96
CA LEU A 150 0.55 5.26 -5.06
C LEU A 150 1.53 5.11 -6.23
N LEU A 151 2.85 5.12 -5.97
CA LEU A 151 3.86 4.85 -6.99
C LEU A 151 3.70 3.44 -7.60
N VAL A 152 3.54 2.40 -6.78
CA VAL A 152 3.33 1.03 -7.28
C VAL A 152 2.08 0.93 -8.15
N GLN A 153 0.99 1.58 -7.79
CA GLN A 153 -0.25 1.59 -8.57
C GLN A 153 -0.09 2.33 -9.90
N ARG A 154 0.52 3.52 -9.88
CA ARG A 154 0.76 4.35 -11.07
C ARG A 154 1.64 3.65 -12.11
N HIS A 155 2.71 2.99 -11.66
CA HIS A 155 3.63 2.27 -12.54
C HIS A 155 3.19 0.83 -12.85
N ALA A 156 2.12 0.31 -12.22
CA ALA A 156 1.55 -1.00 -12.56
C ALA A 156 0.76 -0.98 -13.88
N GLN A 157 0.10 0.12 -14.23
CA GLN A 157 -0.72 0.20 -15.44
C GLN A 157 0.10 0.34 -16.72
N GLU A 158 1.30 0.93 -16.69
CA GLU A 158 2.08 1.13 -17.92
C GLU A 158 2.83 -0.11 -18.41
N GLY A 159 3.16 -1.04 -17.52
CA GLY A 159 3.89 -2.26 -17.84
C GLY A 159 3.29 -3.00 -19.04
N PRO A 160 2.00 -3.40 -19.00
CA PRO A 160 1.34 -4.09 -20.11
C PRO A 160 1.29 -3.26 -21.40
N VAL A 161 0.93 -1.98 -21.32
CA VAL A 161 0.73 -1.11 -22.49
C VAL A 161 2.05 -0.87 -23.23
N LYS A 162 3.09 -0.50 -22.50
CA LYS A 162 4.41 -0.23 -23.07
C LYS A 162 5.06 -1.52 -23.54
N GLN A 163 4.82 -2.64 -22.86
CA GLN A 163 5.23 -3.97 -23.32
C GLN A 163 4.59 -4.32 -24.67
N VAL A 164 3.30 -4.05 -24.89
CA VAL A 164 2.65 -4.22 -26.20
C VAL A 164 3.30 -3.32 -27.27
N GLN A 165 3.51 -2.03 -26.99
CA GLN A 165 4.15 -1.10 -27.93
C GLN A 165 5.57 -1.55 -28.34
N LEU A 166 6.39 -1.97 -27.38
CA LEU A 166 7.74 -2.48 -27.67
C LEU A 166 7.71 -3.79 -28.46
N ILE A 167 6.70 -4.65 -28.23
CA ILE A 167 6.54 -5.88 -29.01
C ILE A 167 6.07 -5.56 -30.44
N GLN A 168 5.16 -4.60 -30.63
CA GLN A 168 4.83 -4.08 -31.97
C GLN A 168 6.09 -3.54 -32.68
N GLU A 169 6.95 -2.78 -31.99
CA GLU A 169 8.20 -2.29 -32.56
C GLU A 169 9.18 -3.43 -32.90
N ALA A 170 9.30 -4.45 -32.05
CA ALA A 170 10.14 -5.60 -32.29
C ALA A 170 9.66 -6.44 -33.48
N LEU A 171 8.34 -6.66 -33.61
CA LEU A 171 7.72 -7.38 -34.73
C LEU A 171 7.75 -6.57 -36.04
N GLY A 172 7.69 -5.24 -35.94
CA GLY A 172 7.85 -4.32 -37.09
C GLY A 172 9.31 -4.14 -37.54
N THR A 173 10.29 -4.39 -36.67
CA THR A 173 11.71 -4.28 -36.99
C THR A 173 12.16 -5.41 -37.91
N ARG A 174 12.64 -5.07 -39.11
CA ARG A 174 13.10 -6.04 -40.13
C ARG A 174 14.54 -5.79 -40.55
N TYR A 175 15.24 -6.87 -40.88
CA TYR A 175 16.53 -6.80 -41.57
C TYR A 175 16.36 -6.13 -42.95
N SER A 176 17.27 -5.24 -43.30
CA SER A 176 17.28 -4.48 -44.55
C SER A 176 18.70 -4.45 -45.11
N SER A 177 18.84 -4.47 -46.44
CA SER A 177 20.14 -4.32 -47.12
C SER A 177 20.74 -2.90 -46.99
N LEU A 178 19.96 -1.93 -46.51
CA LEU A 178 20.39 -0.54 -46.30
C LEU A 178 21.10 -0.32 -44.95
N GLU A 179 21.01 -1.28 -44.02
CA GLU A 179 21.59 -1.20 -42.68
C GLU A 179 22.47 -2.43 -42.40
N LYS A 180 23.49 -2.29 -41.55
CA LYS A 180 24.25 -3.45 -41.06
C LYS A 180 23.33 -4.33 -40.20
N TYR A 181 23.21 -5.61 -40.55
CA TYR A 181 22.41 -6.58 -39.79
C TYR A 181 22.77 -6.67 -38.30
N THR A 182 24.02 -6.34 -37.93
CA THR A 182 24.47 -6.23 -36.54
C THR A 182 23.72 -5.14 -35.76
N THR A 183 23.39 -4.02 -36.40
CA THR A 183 22.63 -2.92 -35.78
C THR A 183 21.19 -3.36 -35.52
N THR A 184 20.52 -3.94 -36.53
CA THR A 184 19.16 -4.50 -36.38
C THR A 184 19.09 -5.57 -35.28
N SER A 185 20.08 -6.48 -35.23
CA SER A 185 20.16 -7.52 -34.19
C SER A 185 20.40 -6.94 -32.80
N SER A 186 21.19 -5.86 -32.70
CA SER A 186 21.42 -5.15 -31.43
C SER A 186 20.15 -4.46 -30.96
N LYS A 187 19.42 -3.79 -31.87
CA LYS A 187 18.11 -3.18 -31.58
C LYS A 187 17.11 -4.22 -31.06
N LEU A 188 16.97 -5.35 -31.76
CA LEU A 188 16.10 -6.46 -31.35
C LEU A 188 16.49 -7.02 -29.97
N THR A 189 17.80 -7.14 -29.68
CA THR A 189 18.29 -7.59 -28.37
C THR A 189 17.94 -6.61 -27.25
N THR A 190 18.06 -5.31 -27.49
CA THR A 190 17.67 -4.25 -26.54
C THR A 190 16.17 -4.23 -26.30
N LEU A 191 15.36 -4.28 -27.37
CA LEU A 191 13.90 -4.37 -27.28
C LEU A 191 13.48 -5.61 -26.47
N ASN A 192 14.04 -6.78 -26.78
CA ASN A 192 13.73 -8.02 -26.06
C ASN A 192 14.06 -7.93 -24.55
N LYS A 193 15.23 -7.39 -24.18
CA LYS A 193 15.58 -7.16 -22.77
C LYS A 193 14.60 -6.22 -22.09
N HIS A 194 14.17 -5.15 -22.76
CA HIS A 194 13.26 -4.16 -22.22
C HIS A 194 11.85 -4.74 -22.02
N ILE A 195 11.32 -5.45 -23.03
CA ILE A 195 10.04 -6.17 -23.02
C ILE A 195 9.95 -7.12 -21.81
N PHE A 196 10.94 -7.98 -21.61
CA PHE A 196 10.91 -8.94 -20.49
C PHE A 196 11.30 -8.32 -19.14
N GLY A 197 12.01 -7.17 -19.12
CA GLY A 197 12.30 -6.39 -17.92
C GLY A 197 11.08 -5.70 -17.30
N MET A 198 10.05 -5.42 -18.11
CA MET A 198 8.75 -4.90 -17.65
C MET A 198 7.92 -5.94 -16.87
N GLY A 199 8.18 -7.24 -17.05
CA GLY A 199 7.49 -8.32 -16.35
C GLY A 199 7.04 -9.46 -17.26
N THR A 200 6.37 -10.45 -16.67
CA THR A 200 5.85 -11.62 -17.40
C THR A 200 4.67 -11.27 -18.29
N LEU A 201 4.81 -11.53 -19.60
CA LEU A 201 3.71 -11.56 -20.56
C LEU A 201 2.62 -12.53 -20.09
N ASN A 202 1.43 -12.01 -19.80
CA ASN A 202 0.27 -12.84 -19.50
C ASN A 202 -0.34 -13.43 -20.81
N LYS A 203 -1.16 -14.48 -20.68
CA LYS A 203 -1.70 -15.22 -21.84
C LYS A 203 -2.63 -14.37 -22.72
N GLU A 204 -3.41 -13.48 -22.10
CA GLU A 204 -4.39 -12.61 -22.77
C GLU A 204 -3.68 -11.50 -23.54
N LEU A 205 -2.66 -10.88 -22.95
CA LEU A 205 -1.82 -9.87 -23.57
C LEU A 205 -1.07 -10.44 -24.78
N PHE A 206 -0.50 -11.64 -24.65
CA PHE A 206 0.15 -12.34 -25.77
C PHE A 206 -0.84 -12.67 -26.92
N LEU A 207 -2.07 -13.04 -26.59
CA LEU A 207 -3.13 -13.23 -27.58
C LEU A 207 -3.48 -11.90 -28.28
N CYS A 208 -3.69 -10.81 -27.53
CA CYS A 208 -3.94 -9.48 -28.09
C CYS A 208 -2.82 -9.04 -29.05
N ILE A 209 -1.55 -9.20 -28.65
CA ILE A 209 -0.37 -8.93 -29.49
C ILE A 209 -0.40 -9.77 -30.78
N THR A 210 -0.71 -11.06 -30.67
CA THR A 210 -0.77 -11.97 -31.82
C THR A 210 -1.89 -11.56 -32.79
N MET A 211 -3.06 -11.18 -32.26
CA MET A 211 -4.18 -10.67 -33.06
C MET A 211 -3.84 -9.34 -33.74
N ILE A 212 -3.24 -8.40 -33.02
CA ILE A 212 -2.73 -7.12 -33.56
C ILE A 212 -1.80 -7.40 -34.75
N ASN A 213 -0.76 -8.21 -34.56
CA ASN A 213 0.22 -8.53 -35.60
C ASN A 213 -0.39 -9.28 -36.81
N ALA A 214 -1.41 -10.11 -36.58
CA ALA A 214 -2.17 -10.75 -37.67
C ALA A 214 -3.03 -9.74 -38.45
N MET A 215 -3.60 -8.73 -37.79
CA MET A 215 -4.39 -7.66 -38.42
C MET A 215 -3.53 -6.63 -39.15
N SER A 216 -2.24 -6.47 -38.82
CA SER A 216 -1.37 -5.41 -39.37
C SER A 216 -1.24 -5.38 -40.90
N ASN A 217 -1.56 -6.49 -41.58
CA ASN A 217 -1.52 -6.60 -43.05
C ASN A 217 -2.91 -6.74 -43.70
N VAL A 218 -4.01 -6.51 -42.94
CA VAL A 218 -5.39 -6.63 -43.41
C VAL A 218 -6.05 -5.25 -43.41
N PRO A 219 -6.15 -4.55 -44.56
CA PRO A 219 -6.63 -3.17 -44.63
C PRO A 219 -8.02 -2.96 -44.02
N GLU A 220 -8.91 -3.95 -44.16
CA GLU A 220 -10.27 -3.96 -43.66
C GLU A 220 -10.36 -3.93 -42.13
N LEU A 221 -9.32 -4.43 -41.45
CA LEU A 221 -9.24 -4.52 -39.99
C LEU A 221 -8.45 -3.39 -39.34
N ARG A 222 -8.00 -2.38 -40.12
CA ARG A 222 -7.17 -1.27 -39.60
C ARG A 222 -7.84 -0.51 -38.46
N ALA A 223 -9.14 -0.21 -38.56
CA ALA A 223 -9.90 0.44 -37.49
C ALA A 223 -9.98 -0.43 -36.22
N THR A 224 -10.13 -1.75 -36.38
CA THR A 224 -10.12 -2.71 -35.26
C THR A 224 -8.74 -2.79 -34.61
N HIS A 225 -7.67 -2.80 -35.41
CA HIS A 225 -6.28 -2.75 -34.93
C HIS A 225 -6.00 -1.47 -34.12
N GLU A 226 -6.42 -0.31 -34.62
CA GLU A 226 -6.32 0.98 -33.92
C GLU A 226 -7.12 0.97 -32.61
N ASN A 227 -8.39 0.53 -32.64
CA ASN A 227 -9.25 0.44 -31.45
C ASN A 227 -8.71 -0.51 -30.37
N VAL A 228 -8.22 -1.70 -30.75
CA VAL A 228 -7.63 -2.66 -29.80
C VAL A 228 -6.35 -2.07 -29.19
N THR A 229 -5.50 -1.43 -30.00
CA THR A 229 -4.28 -0.76 -29.52
C THR A 229 -4.60 0.40 -28.55
N GLN A 230 -5.66 1.17 -28.82
CA GLN A 230 -6.13 2.23 -27.91
C GLN A 230 -6.76 1.68 -26.63
N SER A 231 -7.56 0.60 -26.71
CA SER A 231 -8.17 -0.01 -25.52
C SER A 231 -7.12 -0.55 -24.54
N LEU A 232 -6.03 -1.13 -25.07
CA LEU A 232 -4.89 -1.54 -24.27
C LEU A 232 -4.21 -0.35 -23.59
N ALA A 233 -4.21 0.85 -24.19
CA ALA A 233 -3.64 2.05 -23.59
C ALA A 233 -4.51 2.74 -22.52
N LEU A 234 -5.71 2.22 -22.25
CA LEU A 234 -6.69 2.78 -21.31
C LEU A 234 -7.04 1.83 -20.14
N THR A 235 -6.32 0.72 -20.00
CA THR A 235 -6.56 -0.35 -19.00
C THR A 235 -5.40 -0.50 -18.03
#